data_AF-A0A2A5DQX6-F1
#
_entry.id   AF-A0A2A5DQX6-F1
#
_cell.length_a   1.000
_cell.length_b   1.000
_cell.length_c   1.000
_cell.angle_alpha   90.00
_cell.angle_beta   90.00
_cell.angle_gamma   90.00
#
_symmetry.space_group_name_H-M   'P 1'
#
loop_
_entity.id
_entity.type
_entity.pdbx_description
1 polymer ?
#
loop_
_entity_poly.entity_id
_entity_poly.type
_entity_poly.pdbx_seq_one_letter_code
_entity_poly.pdbx_strand_id
1 'polypeptide(L)'
;MTLQKLVEPIFTAHGFDMVVSFILLTERSLVAIFNVVFDKSVPEESEKASQCYEALVDAMMSNGYKLYRAGLQGMPKMREDSSVFWDVATQIKKALDPQDIIARGRYIAPLDKTDQS
;
A
#
# COMPACT_ATOMS: atom_id res chain seq x y z
N MET A 1 -13.82 -9.51 -15.12
CA MET A 1 -12.84 -8.50 -15.57
C MET A 1 -11.46 -8.98 -15.15
N THR A 2 -10.53 -9.18 -16.08
CA THR A 2 -9.18 -9.71 -15.79
C THR A 2 -8.32 -8.64 -15.12
N LEU A 3 -7.48 -9.00 -14.12
CA LEU A 3 -6.58 -8.07 -13.40
C LEU A 3 -5.73 -7.19 -14.35
N GLN A 4 -5.24 -7.75 -15.45
CA GLN A 4 -4.50 -7.00 -16.47
C GLN A 4 -5.31 -5.83 -17.05
N LYS A 5 -6.59 -6.05 -17.39
CA LYS A 5 -7.45 -5.00 -17.97
C LYS A 5 -7.70 -3.84 -17.01
N LEU A 6 -7.55 -4.07 -15.70
CA LEU A 6 -7.66 -3.04 -14.68
C LEU A 6 -6.37 -2.21 -14.60
N VAL A 7 -5.21 -2.86 -14.70
CA VAL A 7 -3.90 -2.29 -14.34
C VAL A 7 -3.18 -1.68 -15.54
N GLU A 8 -3.23 -2.33 -16.70
CA GLU A 8 -2.50 -1.91 -17.91
C GLU A 8 -2.82 -0.47 -18.35
N PRO A 9 -4.09 0.01 -18.37
CA PRO A 9 -4.39 1.40 -18.74
C PRO A 9 -3.76 2.44 -17.80
N ILE A 10 -3.57 2.09 -16.52
CA ILE A 10 -2.98 2.98 -15.52
C ILE A 10 -1.48 3.14 -15.83
N PHE A 11 -0.77 2.04 -16.04
CA PHE A 11 0.63 2.09 -16.46
C PHE A 11 0.82 2.93 -17.73
N THR A 12 0.01 2.69 -18.77
CA THR A 12 0.06 3.45 -20.02
C THR A 12 -0.23 4.94 -19.82
N ALA A 13 -1.23 5.31 -19.00
CA ALA A 13 -1.59 6.70 -18.75
C ALA A 13 -0.46 7.51 -18.08
N HIS A 14 0.38 6.84 -17.28
CA HIS A 14 1.53 7.45 -16.62
C HIS A 14 2.85 7.31 -17.39
N GLY A 15 2.83 6.69 -18.57
CA GLY A 15 4.01 6.54 -19.44
C GLY A 15 4.95 5.40 -19.03
N PHE A 16 4.44 4.37 -18.35
CA PHE A 16 5.22 3.20 -17.93
C PHE A 16 4.74 1.92 -18.62
N ASP A 17 5.65 0.96 -18.77
CA ASP A 17 5.32 -0.41 -19.17
C ASP A 17 4.79 -1.22 -17.97
N MET A 18 3.78 -2.04 -18.21
CA MET A 18 3.26 -2.94 -17.18
C MET A 18 4.20 -4.14 -17.00
N VAL A 19 5.07 -4.07 -15.99
CA VAL A 19 5.95 -5.18 -15.59
C VAL A 19 5.37 -5.89 -14.38
N VAL A 20 4.91 -7.14 -14.55
CA VAL A 20 4.27 -7.93 -13.49
C VAL A 20 4.87 -9.32 -13.33
N SER A 21 5.06 -9.74 -12.09
CA SER A 21 5.39 -11.11 -11.71
C SER A 21 4.27 -11.73 -10.87
N PHE A 22 3.86 -12.94 -11.22
CA PHE A 22 2.88 -13.71 -10.45
C PHE A 22 3.57 -14.83 -9.68
N ILE A 23 3.38 -14.85 -8.37
CA ILE A 23 4.01 -15.82 -7.46
C ILE A 23 2.91 -16.59 -6.73
N LEU A 24 2.94 -17.92 -6.82
CA LEU A 24 2.12 -18.76 -5.95
C LEU A 24 2.72 -18.71 -4.54
N LEU A 25 1.99 -18.12 -3.59
CA LEU A 25 2.36 -18.20 -2.18
C LEU A 25 1.93 -19.53 -1.57
N THR A 26 0.81 -20.06 -2.04
CA THR A 26 0.29 -21.39 -1.70
C THR A 26 -0.34 -22.01 -2.94
N GLU A 27 -0.80 -23.25 -2.84
CA GLU A 27 -1.62 -23.92 -3.87
C GLU A 27 -2.90 -23.15 -4.26
N ARG A 28 -3.37 -22.25 -3.38
CA ARG A 28 -4.67 -21.55 -3.50
C ARG A 28 -4.55 -20.03 -3.50
N SER A 29 -3.33 -19.48 -3.43
CA SER A 29 -3.12 -18.03 -3.38
C SER A 29 -1.97 -17.56 -4.25
N LEU A 30 -2.22 -16.45 -4.93
CA LEU A 30 -1.29 -15.80 -5.85
C LEU A 30 -1.03 -14.37 -5.36
N VAL A 31 0.21 -13.92 -5.48
CA VAL A 31 0.58 -12.51 -5.35
C VAL A 31 1.06 -12.00 -6.70
N ALA A 32 0.48 -10.88 -7.12
CA ALA A 32 0.98 -10.10 -8.24
C ALA A 32 1.92 -9.01 -7.72
N ILE A 33 3.13 -8.95 -8.25
CA ILE A 33 4.10 -7.90 -7.97
C ILE A 33 4.22 -7.05 -9.23
N PHE A 34 3.69 -5.83 -9.16
CA PHE A 34 3.81 -4.83 -10.21
C PHE A 34 5.03 -3.95 -9.95
N ASN A 35 5.88 -3.76 -10.95
CA ASN A 35 7.10 -2.96 -10.85
C ASN A 35 6.93 -1.67 -11.67
N VAL A 36 6.96 -0.53 -10.98
CA VAL A 36 7.08 0.78 -11.61
C VAL A 36 8.56 1.11 -11.69
N VAL A 37 9.15 0.97 -12.88
CA VAL A 37 10.58 1.17 -13.12
C VAL A 37 10.79 2.55 -13.73
N PHE A 38 11.64 3.37 -13.11
CA PHE A 38 11.87 4.77 -13.49
C PHE A 38 13.26 5.23 -13.04
N ASP A 39 13.77 6.32 -13.64
CA ASP A 39 15.00 6.98 -13.19
C ASP A 39 14.70 7.97 -12.05
N LYS A 40 15.15 7.62 -10.85
CA LYS A 40 14.97 8.45 -9.66
C LYS A 40 15.74 9.78 -9.72
N SER A 41 16.75 9.90 -10.58
CA SER A 41 17.47 11.16 -10.78
C SER A 41 16.66 12.19 -11.58
N VAL A 42 15.60 11.76 -12.26
CA VAL A 42 14.67 12.60 -13.01
C VAL A 42 13.44 12.90 -12.14
N PRO A 43 13.25 14.16 -11.68
CA PRO A 43 12.16 14.51 -10.76
C PRO A 43 10.76 14.26 -11.35
N GLU A 44 10.58 14.53 -12.65
CA GLU A 44 9.31 14.31 -13.34
C GLU A 44 8.92 12.82 -13.37
N GLU A 45 9.88 11.93 -13.65
CA GLU A 45 9.62 10.49 -13.64
C GLU A 45 9.27 9.98 -12.24
N SER A 46 9.96 10.50 -11.22
CA SER A 46 9.67 10.16 -9.82
C SER A 46 8.25 10.56 -9.41
N GLU A 47 7.81 11.75 -9.82
CA GLU A 47 6.44 12.22 -9.58
C GLU A 47 5.41 11.36 -10.33
N LYS A 48 5.62 11.10 -11.62
CA LYS A 48 4.76 10.20 -12.40
C LYS A 48 4.69 8.79 -11.81
N ALA A 49 5.81 8.26 -11.33
CA ALA A 49 5.86 6.94 -10.69
C ALA A 49 5.06 6.90 -9.39
N SER A 50 5.14 7.97 -8.58
CA SER A 50 4.33 8.11 -7.37
C SER A 50 2.84 8.16 -7.71
N GLN A 51 2.45 8.96 -8.71
CA GLN A 51 1.05 9.06 -9.13
C GLN A 51 0.52 7.73 -9.70
N CYS A 52 1.33 7.03 -10.50
CA CYS A 52 1.02 5.70 -11.01
C CYS A 52 0.79 4.71 -9.86
N TYR A 53 1.67 4.69 -8.87
CA TYR A 53 1.52 3.86 -7.67
C TYR A 53 0.20 4.14 -6.94
N GLU A 54 -0.12 5.41 -6.68
CA GLU A 54 -1.35 5.78 -5.98
C GLU A 54 -2.60 5.33 -6.75
N ALA A 55 -2.65 5.60 -8.06
CA ALA A 55 -3.77 5.19 -8.92
C ALA A 55 -3.92 3.66 -8.99
N LEU A 56 -2.81 2.92 -9.04
CA LEU A 56 -2.80 1.45 -9.02
C LEU A 56 -3.37 0.90 -7.71
N VAL A 57 -2.91 1.44 -6.57
CA VAL A 57 -3.40 1.00 -5.25
C VAL A 57 -4.89 1.26 -5.12
N ASP A 58 -5.37 2.44 -5.51
CA ASP A 58 -6.79 2.80 -5.41
C ASP A 58 -7.67 1.92 -6.29
N ALA A 59 -7.26 1.73 -7.55
CA ALA A 59 -7.98 0.88 -8.49
C ALA A 59 -8.05 -0.57 -8.00
N MET A 60 -6.93 -1.12 -7.51
CA MET A 60 -6.87 -2.49 -7.00
C MET A 60 -7.72 -2.67 -5.72
N MET A 61 -7.56 -1.79 -4.74
CA MET A 61 -8.29 -1.85 -3.47
C MET A 61 -9.80 -1.71 -3.68
N SER A 62 -10.23 -0.79 -4.55
CA SER A 62 -11.64 -0.59 -4.91
C SER A 62 -12.27 -1.79 -5.64
N ASN A 63 -11.44 -2.62 -6.28
CA ASN A 63 -11.88 -3.86 -6.93
C ASN A 63 -11.69 -5.11 -6.05
N GLY A 64 -11.41 -4.94 -4.75
CA GLY A 64 -11.30 -6.03 -3.79
C GLY A 64 -9.93 -6.71 -3.71
N TYR A 65 -8.92 -6.22 -4.44
CA TYR A 65 -7.54 -6.72 -4.34
C TYR A 65 -6.83 -6.03 -3.17
N LYS A 66 -6.45 -6.80 -2.15
CA LYS A 66 -5.72 -6.27 -0.98
C LYS A 66 -4.21 -6.33 -1.19
N LEU A 67 -3.50 -5.30 -0.72
CA LEU A 67 -2.04 -5.30 -0.70
C LEU A 67 -1.51 -6.29 0.36
N TYR A 68 -0.69 -7.24 -0.07
CA TYR A 68 0.08 -8.09 0.84
C TYR A 68 1.17 -7.29 1.57
N ARG A 69 1.81 -6.35 0.86
CA ARG A 69 2.83 -5.45 1.40
C ARG A 69 2.69 -4.08 0.77
N ALA A 70 2.65 -3.03 1.59
CA ALA A 70 2.68 -1.66 1.14
C ALA A 70 4.06 -1.02 1.37
N GLY A 71 4.46 -0.15 0.44
CA GLY A 71 5.49 0.85 0.69
C GLY A 71 4.99 1.93 1.64
N LEU A 72 5.85 2.89 2.00
CA LEU A 72 5.49 3.97 2.93
C LEU A 72 4.24 4.74 2.48
N GLN A 73 4.12 4.97 1.17
CA GLN A 73 3.03 5.71 0.54
C GLN A 73 1.68 4.98 0.63
N GLY A 74 1.66 3.65 0.49
CA GLY A 74 0.41 2.88 0.53
C GLY A 74 -0.02 2.41 1.92
N MET A 75 0.82 2.53 2.95
CA MET A 75 0.47 2.12 4.31
C MET A 75 -0.76 2.87 4.85
N PRO A 76 -0.91 4.20 4.65
CA PRO A 76 -2.11 4.90 5.06
C PRO A 76 -3.40 4.32 4.48
N LYS A 77 -3.39 3.99 3.18
CA LYS A 77 -4.53 3.47 2.43
C LYS A 77 -4.99 2.09 2.87
N MET A 78 -4.12 1.29 3.47
CA MET A 78 -4.51 -0.01 4.05
C MET A 78 -5.47 0.12 5.25
N ARG A 79 -5.59 1.32 5.83
CA ARG A 79 -6.41 1.62 7.03
C ARG A 79 -7.69 2.37 6.72
N GLU A 80 -7.91 2.78 5.47
CA GLU A 80 -8.97 3.71 5.09
C GLU A 80 -10.38 3.17 5.39
N ASP A 81 -10.51 1.84 5.45
CA ASP A 81 -11.67 1.12 5.98
C ASP A 81 -11.38 0.60 7.40
N SER A 82 -11.44 1.48 8.41
CA SER A 82 -11.32 1.13 9.84
C SER A 82 -12.11 -0.17 10.11
N SER A 83 -11.36 -1.21 10.42
CA SER A 83 -11.88 -2.54 10.71
C SER A 83 -11.45 -2.93 12.11
N VAL A 84 -12.20 -3.84 12.74
CA VAL A 84 -11.87 -4.41 14.05
C VAL A 84 -10.40 -4.85 14.14
N PHE A 85 -9.83 -5.32 13.03
CA PHE A 85 -8.41 -5.65 12.93
C PHE A 85 -7.49 -4.47 13.31
N TRP A 86 -7.74 -3.28 12.76
CA TRP A 86 -6.91 -2.09 13.02
C TRP A 86 -7.12 -1.53 14.43
N ASP A 87 -8.32 -1.66 15.00
CA ASP A 87 -8.58 -1.28 16.38
C ASP A 87 -7.80 -2.18 17.36
N VAL A 88 -7.85 -3.50 17.15
CA VAL A 88 -7.10 -4.47 17.95
C VAL A 88 -5.60 -4.26 17.79
N ALA A 89 -5.11 -4.06 16.57
CA ALA A 89 -3.70 -3.76 16.33
C ALA A 89 -3.24 -2.49 17.08
N THR A 90 -4.08 -1.45 17.08
CA THR A 90 -3.83 -0.20 17.81
C THR A 90 -3.79 -0.43 19.33
N GLN A 91 -4.69 -1.25 19.88
CA GLN A 91 -4.67 -1.60 21.30
C GLN A 91 -3.40 -2.37 21.69
N ILE A 92 -2.97 -3.33 20.87
CA ILE A 92 -1.71 -4.06 21.08
C ILE A 92 -0.53 -3.09 21.04
N LYS A 93 -0.50 -2.16 20.08
CA LYS A 93 0.54 -1.13 19.99
C LYS A 93 0.57 -0.25 21.25
N LYS A 94 -0.59 0.23 21.72
CA LYS A 94 -0.70 1.01 22.96
C LYS A 94 -0.17 0.24 24.17
N ALA A 95 -0.46 -1.05 24.28
CA ALA A 95 -0.02 -1.88 25.40
C ALA A 95 1.50 -2.15 25.41
N LEU A 96 2.12 -2.32 24.24
CA LEU A 96 3.54 -2.67 24.13
C LEU A 96 4.46 -1.46 23.98
N ASP A 97 3.98 -0.37 23.39
CA ASP A 97 4.73 0.87 23.15
C ASP A 97 3.84 2.10 23.38
N PRO A 98 3.49 2.39 24.64
CA PRO A 98 2.57 3.48 25.00
C PRO A 98 3.10 4.89 24.67
N GLN A 99 4.41 5.02 24.47
CA GLN A 99 5.06 6.28 24.09
C GLN A 99 5.18 6.44 22.56
N ASP A 100 4.77 5.42 21.79
CA ASP A 100 4.78 5.41 20.33
C ASP A 100 6.16 5.72 19.72
N ILE A 101 7.21 5.11 20.28
CA ILE A 101 8.61 5.34 19.88
C ILE A 101 9.02 4.40 18.73
N ILE A 102 8.57 3.14 18.78
CA ILE A 102 9.01 2.08 17.88
C ILE A 102 8.26 2.20 16.54
N ALA A 103 8.97 2.65 15.51
CA ALA A 103 8.49 2.70 14.13
C ALA A 103 7.09 3.36 13.99
N ARG A 104 6.93 4.54 14.60
CA ARG A 104 5.71 5.35 14.56
C ARG A 104 5.15 5.47 13.13
N GLY A 105 3.86 5.15 12.96
CA GLY A 105 3.18 5.21 11.66
C GLY A 105 3.37 3.98 10.75
N ARG A 106 4.13 2.96 11.19
CA ARG A 106 4.30 1.71 10.44
C ARG A 106 3.05 0.85 10.54
N TYR A 107 2.25 0.79 9.47
CA TYR A 107 0.95 0.09 9.35
C TYR A 107 -0.16 0.57 10.29
N ILE A 108 0.14 0.87 11.55
CA ILE A 108 -0.78 1.41 12.55
C ILE A 108 -0.65 2.93 12.55
N ALA A 109 -1.76 3.64 12.79
CA ALA A 109 -1.73 5.08 12.95
C ALA A 109 -0.80 5.50 14.10
N PRO A 110 -0.10 6.63 13.96
CA PRO A 110 0.54 7.25 15.10
C PRO A 110 -0.46 7.41 16.25
N LEU A 111 -0.04 7.07 17.46
CA LEU A 111 -0.90 7.22 18.63
C LEU A 111 -1.02 8.71 18.96
N ASP A 112 -2.24 9.16 19.24
CA ASP A 112 -2.51 10.51 19.74
C ASP A 112 -1.88 10.67 21.13
N LYS A 113 -1.18 11.78 21.34
CA LYS A 113 -0.48 12.07 22.60
C LYS A 113 -1.43 12.47 23.75
N THR A 114 -2.73 12.53 23.49
CA THR A 114 -3.74 13.12 24.39
C THR A 114 -4.27 12.15 25.45
N ASP A 115 -3.97 10.85 25.36
CA ASP A 115 -4.38 9.83 26.34
C ASP A 115 -3.38 9.66 27.52
N GLN A 116 -2.38 10.53 27.65
CA GLN A 116 -1.43 10.52 28.77
C GLN A 116 -1.79 11.63 29.77
N SER A 117 -2.87 11.44 30.54
CA SER A 117 -3.22 12.23 31.73
C SER A 117 -3.34 11.31 32.95
#